data_AF-A0A2G8SM22-F1
#
_entry.id   AF-A0A2G8SM22-F1
#
_cell.length_a   1.000
_cell.length_b   1.000
_cell.length_c   1.000
_cell.angle_alpha   90.00
_cell.angle_beta   90.00
_cell.angle_gamma   90.00
#
_symmetry.space_group_name_H-M   'P 1'
#
loop_
_entity.id
_entity.type
_entity.pdbx_description
1 polymer ?
#
loop_
_entity_poly.entity_id
_entity_poly.type
_entity_poly.pdbx_seq_one_letter_code
_entity_poly.pdbx_strand_id
1 'polypeptide(L)'
;MPFASPVLDICARTTSSVLAVFDQILEGVEHLHRMRISHGDLFEPNVVAATETDVKRDPRLTAGRVYLIDFESCQQFEHGPGEQPAVPLPNTHVKPPLGMKSFDPFSWDVYCLGRTLEYMVQV
;
A
#
# COMPACT_ATOMS: atom_id res chain seq x y z
N MET A 1 -7.78 -6.48 9.85
CA MET A 1 -8.71 -5.72 10.72
C MET A 1 -10.13 -5.97 10.23
N PRO A 2 -11.02 -6.56 11.03
CA PRO A 2 -12.27 -7.13 10.52
C PRO A 2 -13.34 -6.10 10.11
N PHE A 3 -13.10 -4.81 10.33
CA PHE A 3 -14.10 -3.76 10.13
C PHE A 3 -13.65 -2.61 9.23
N ALA A 4 -12.50 -2.70 8.55
CA ALA A 4 -12.10 -1.65 7.61
C ALA A 4 -12.75 -1.87 6.24
N SER A 5 -13.19 -0.79 5.62
CA SER A 5 -13.78 -0.76 4.27
C SER A 5 -12.71 -0.73 3.17
N PRO A 6 -13.07 -1.04 1.91
CA PRO A 6 -12.25 -0.72 0.75
C PRO A 6 -11.82 0.76 0.75
N VAL A 7 -10.58 1.03 0.33
CA VAL A 7 -10.03 2.41 0.35
C VAL A 7 -10.83 3.40 -0.49
N LEU A 8 -11.51 2.92 -1.54
CA LEU A 8 -12.34 3.76 -2.40
C LEU A 8 -13.60 4.30 -1.71
N ASP A 9 -14.05 3.68 -0.62
CA ASP A 9 -15.24 4.13 0.12
C ASP A 9 -15.07 5.52 0.75
N ILE A 10 -13.82 5.96 0.96
CA ILE A 10 -13.51 7.30 1.48
C ILE A 10 -13.10 8.29 0.37
N CYS A 11 -13.07 7.86 -0.89
CA CYS A 11 -12.73 8.70 -2.02
C CYS A 11 -13.99 9.37 -2.61
N ALA A 12 -13.98 10.69 -2.75
CA ALA A 12 -14.91 11.39 -3.64
C ALA A 12 -14.43 11.27 -5.10
N ARG A 13 -15.35 11.41 -6.07
CA ARG A 13 -15.06 11.38 -7.52
C ARG A 13 -14.34 12.64 -8.04
N THR A 14 -13.28 13.04 -7.36
CA THR A 14 -12.44 14.19 -7.72
C THR A 14 -10.98 13.78 -7.60
N THR A 15 -10.14 14.29 -8.51
CA THR A 15 -8.70 14.04 -8.49
C THR A 15 -8.07 14.46 -7.15
N SER A 16 -8.49 15.59 -6.59
CA SER A 16 -7.99 16.05 -5.29
C SER A 16 -8.30 15.07 -4.15
N SER A 17 -9.47 14.44 -4.15
CA SER A 17 -9.80 13.45 -3.12
C SER A 17 -8.97 12.18 -3.26
N VAL A 18 -8.80 11.69 -4.49
CA VAL A 18 -7.96 10.51 -4.75
C VAL A 18 -6.52 10.78 -4.33
N LEU A 19 -5.97 11.94 -4.68
CA LEU A 19 -4.61 12.33 -4.29
C LEU A 19 -4.45 12.46 -2.77
N ALA A 20 -5.44 13.01 -2.06
CA ALA A 20 -5.39 13.12 -0.60
C ALA A 20 -5.41 11.74 0.11
N VAL A 21 -6.14 10.77 -0.45
CA VAL A 21 -6.12 9.39 0.06
C VAL A 21 -4.81 8.69 -0.31
N PHE A 22 -4.33 8.87 -1.54
CA PHE A 22 -3.08 8.30 -2.01
C PHE A 22 -1.86 8.82 -1.22
N ASP A 23 -1.89 10.09 -0.80
CA ASP A 23 -0.87 10.68 0.08
C ASP A 23 -0.71 9.89 1.40
N GLN A 24 -1.82 9.48 2.04
CA GLN A 24 -1.76 8.63 3.24
C GLN A 24 -1.14 7.25 2.96
N ILE A 25 -1.37 6.68 1.77
CA ILE A 25 -0.76 5.41 1.37
C ILE A 25 0.77 5.61 1.24
N LEU A 26 1.18 6.70 0.58
CA LEU A 26 2.60 7.06 0.44
C LEU A 26 3.28 7.24 1.79
N GLU A 27 2.67 7.97 2.72
CA GLU A 27 3.19 8.16 4.08
C GLU A 27 3.38 6.81 4.81
N GLY A 28 2.42 5.89 4.66
CA GLY A 28 2.49 4.55 5.24
C GLY A 28 3.66 3.74 4.69
N VAL A 29 3.85 3.74 3.37
CA VAL A 29 4.95 3.01 2.71
C VAL A 29 6.30 3.66 3.02
N GLU A 30 6.38 4.98 2.98
CA GLU A 30 7.59 5.71 3.35
C GLU A 30 8.01 5.39 4.79
N HIS A 31 7.04 5.30 5.72
CA HIS A 31 7.31 4.90 7.09
C HIS A 31 7.91 3.48 7.19
N LEU A 32 7.36 2.51 6.43
CA LEU A 32 7.93 1.16 6.35
C LEU A 32 9.37 1.20 5.79
N HIS A 33 9.58 1.94 4.71
CA HIS A 33 10.89 2.06 4.04
C HIS A 33 11.95 2.67 4.96
N ARG A 34 11.60 3.67 5.79
CA ARG A 34 12.51 4.23 6.82
C ARG A 34 12.93 3.19 7.87
N MET A 35 12.07 2.21 8.16
CA MET A 35 12.39 1.08 9.04
C MET A 35 13.12 -0.06 8.32
N ARG A 36 13.45 0.13 7.03
CA ARG A 36 14.00 -0.88 6.12
C ARG A 36 13.06 -2.07 5.94
N ILE A 37 11.75 -1.82 5.99
CA ILE A 37 10.72 -2.82 5.73
C ILE A 37 10.15 -2.55 4.35
N SER A 38 10.13 -3.56 3.48
CA SER A 38 9.33 -3.55 2.26
C SER A 38 8.03 -4.31 2.51
N HIS A 39 6.94 -3.84 1.91
CA HIS A 39 5.65 -4.51 2.02
C HIS A 39 5.60 -5.77 1.15
N GLY A 40 6.13 -5.71 -0.07
CA GLY A 40 6.30 -6.85 -0.98
C GLY A 40 5.07 -7.21 -1.80
N ASP A 41 3.86 -6.82 -1.39
CA ASP A 41 2.60 -7.12 -2.08
C ASP A 41 1.55 -6.01 -1.91
N LEU A 42 1.92 -4.78 -2.30
CA LEU A 42 0.99 -3.65 -2.32
C LEU A 42 0.06 -3.75 -3.54
N PHE A 43 -1.24 -3.75 -3.28
CA PHE A 43 -2.30 -3.61 -4.28
C PHE A 43 -3.58 -3.13 -3.59
N GLU A 44 -4.59 -2.69 -4.34
CA GLU A 44 -5.77 -2.03 -3.75
C GLU A 44 -6.45 -2.81 -2.60
N PRO A 45 -6.69 -4.13 -2.69
CA PRO A 45 -7.22 -4.92 -1.59
C PRO A 45 -6.38 -4.93 -0.30
N ASN A 46 -5.07 -4.67 -0.39
CA ASN A 46 -4.17 -4.55 0.77
C ASN A 46 -4.11 -3.13 1.34
N VAL A 47 -4.91 -2.22 0.78
CA VAL A 47 -5.11 -0.86 1.27
C VAL A 47 -6.57 -0.70 1.66
N VAL A 48 -6.81 -0.46 2.95
CA VAL A 48 -8.16 -0.30 3.49
C VAL A 48 -8.31 1.06 4.16
N ALA A 49 -9.55 1.53 4.31
CA ALA A 49 -9.84 2.77 4.99
C ALA A 49 -10.98 2.58 6.00
N ALA A 50 -11.00 3.41 7.04
CA ALA A 50 -12.10 3.42 7.98
C ALA A 50 -13.12 4.51 7.63
N THR A 51 -14.36 4.11 7.40
CA THR A 51 -15.51 5.00 7.29
C THR A 51 -16.08 5.34 8.67
N GLU A 52 -17.00 6.31 8.72
CA GLU A 52 -17.78 6.61 9.94
C GLU A 52 -18.55 5.40 10.48
N THR A 53 -18.94 4.46 9.62
CA THR A 53 -19.62 3.22 10.03
C THR A 53 -18.67 2.26 10.71
N ASP A 54 -17.42 2.22 10.26
CA ASP A 54 -16.39 1.32 10.77
C ASP A 54 -15.92 1.74 12.15
N VAL A 55 -15.74 3.04 12.37
CA VAL A 55 -15.37 3.61 13.68
C VAL A 55 -16.43 3.32 14.75
N LYS A 56 -17.71 3.23 14.37
CA LYS A 56 -18.78 2.82 15.29
C LYS A 56 -18.69 1.34 15.69
N ARG A 57 -18.02 0.51 14.89
CA ARG A 57 -17.85 -0.93 15.12
C ARG A 57 -16.54 -1.24 15.84
N ASP A 58 -15.48 -0.50 15.57
CA ASP A 58 -14.17 -0.66 16.20
C ASP A 58 -13.57 0.69 16.61
N PRO A 59 -13.48 0.97 17.93
CA PRO A 59 -13.01 2.26 18.44
C PRO A 59 -11.51 2.51 18.22
N ARG A 60 -10.74 1.52 17.73
CA ARG A 60 -9.33 1.71 17.35
C ARG A 60 -9.19 2.40 15.99
N LEU A 61 -10.25 2.40 15.19
CA LEU A 61 -10.26 3.03 13.89
C LEU A 61 -10.49 4.54 14.02
N THR A 62 -9.83 5.29 13.14
CA THR A 62 -10.06 6.73 12.92
C THR A 62 -10.72 6.94 11.57
N ALA A 63 -11.85 7.67 11.53
CA ALA A 63 -12.59 7.91 10.29
C ALA A 63 -11.73 8.68 9.28
N GLY A 64 -11.79 8.28 8.01
CA GLY A 64 -11.00 8.86 6.91
C GLY A 64 -9.53 8.42 6.89
N ARG A 65 -9.10 7.56 7.83
CA ARG A 65 -7.73 7.06 7.88
C ARG A 65 -7.55 5.82 7.02
N VAL A 66 -6.43 5.79 6.30
CA VAL A 66 -5.95 4.64 5.52
C VAL A 66 -5.06 3.74 6.37
N TYR A 67 -5.14 2.44 6.12
CA TYR A 67 -4.31 1.41 6.75
C TYR A 67 -3.79 0.44 5.68
N LEU A 68 -2.49 0.16 5.74
CA LEU A 68 -1.90 -0.97 5.04
C LEU A 68 -2.19 -2.25 5.84
N ILE A 69 -2.50 -3.34 5.15
CA ILE A 69 -2.79 -4.64 5.76
C ILE A 69 -2.05 -5.75 5.01
N ASP A 70 -2.16 -6.96 5.53
CA ASP A 70 -1.58 -8.17 4.93
C ASP A 70 -0.05 -8.13 4.81
N PHE A 71 0.59 -8.12 5.98
CA PHE A 71 2.05 -8.05 6.10
C PHE A 71 2.75 -9.39 5.90
N GLU A 72 2.09 -10.42 5.35
CA GLU A 72 2.68 -11.75 5.22
C GLU A 72 3.91 -11.79 4.31
N SER A 73 3.91 -10.97 3.27
CA SER A 73 5.01 -10.83 2.32
C SER A 73 6.05 -9.79 2.75
N CYS A 74 5.83 -9.11 3.87
CA CYS A 74 6.73 -8.07 4.34
C CYS A 74 8.06 -8.65 4.78
N GLN A 75 9.13 -7.94 4.45
CA GLN A 75 10.49 -8.31 4.84
C GLN A 75 11.24 -7.09 5.34
N GLN A 76 11.98 -7.28 6.43
CA GLN A 76 12.94 -6.30 6.91
C GLN A 76 14.33 -6.61 6.35
N PHE A 77 14.99 -5.59 5.84
CA PHE A 77 16.27 -5.68 5.16
C PHE A 77 17.40 -5.00 5.95
N GLU A 78 18.64 -5.39 5.64
CA GLU A 78 19.83 -4.78 6.21
C GLU A 78 20.07 -3.36 5.64
N HIS A 79 19.83 -3.18 4.34
CA HIS A 79 20.01 -1.90 3.66
C HIS A 79 18.67 -1.22 3.36
N GLY A 80 18.74 0.10 3.15
CA GLY A 80 17.56 0.92 2.83
C GLY A 80 17.32 1.08 1.32
N PRO A 81 16.34 1.91 0.95
CA PRO A 81 16.03 2.24 -0.45
C PRO A 81 17.25 2.74 -1.22
N GLY A 82 17.48 2.20 -2.42
CA GLY A 82 18.59 2.60 -3.30
C GLY A 82 19.94 1.97 -2.97
N GLU A 83 20.06 1.29 -1.84
CA GLU A 83 21.26 0.56 -1.43
C GLU A 83 21.04 -0.97 -1.41
N GLN A 84 19.80 -1.41 -1.18
CA GLN A 84 19.45 -2.81 -1.07
C GLN A 84 19.61 -3.56 -2.41
N PRO A 85 20.39 -4.66 -2.45
CA PRO A 85 20.47 -5.50 -3.63
C PRO A 85 19.14 -6.14 -4.00
N ALA A 86 18.98 -6.45 -5.29
CA ALA A 86 17.77 -7.10 -5.78
C ALA A 86 17.55 -8.47 -5.11
N VAL A 87 16.31 -8.73 -4.71
CA VAL A 87 15.86 -9.98 -4.11
C VAL A 87 14.82 -10.66 -5.00
N PRO A 88 14.69 -12.00 -4.94
CA PRO A 88 13.59 -12.70 -5.61
C PRO A 88 12.24 -12.15 -5.12
N LEU A 89 11.31 -11.91 -6.04
CA LEU A 89 9.97 -11.48 -5.66
C LEU A 89 9.24 -12.56 -4.88
N PRO A 90 8.46 -12.17 -3.85
CA PRO A 90 7.45 -13.06 -3.29
C PRO A 90 6.37 -13.37 -4.34
N ASN A 91 5.50 -14.33 -4.03
CA ASN A 91 4.25 -14.45 -4.77
C ASN A 91 3.48 -13.13 -4.60
N THR A 92 3.12 -12.51 -5.71
CA THR A 92 2.49 -11.18 -5.69
C THR A 92 1.31 -11.13 -6.64
N HIS A 93 0.32 -10.34 -6.26
CA HIS A 93 -0.88 -10.09 -7.06
C HIS A 93 -0.60 -9.15 -8.24
N VAL A 94 0.40 -8.27 -8.12
CA VAL A 94 0.76 -7.33 -9.17
C VAL A 94 1.70 -8.02 -10.17
N LYS A 95 1.34 -8.00 -11.46
CA LYS A 95 2.19 -8.56 -12.51
C LYS A 95 3.53 -7.79 -12.60
N PRO A 96 4.68 -8.47 -12.43
CA PRO A 96 5.98 -7.82 -12.56
C PRO A 96 6.23 -7.30 -13.98
N PRO A 97 6.87 -6.13 -14.14
CA PRO A 97 7.22 -5.60 -15.44
C PRO A 97 8.29 -6.47 -16.11
N LEU A 98 8.28 -6.50 -17.45
CA LEU A 98 9.34 -7.08 -18.30
C LEU A 98 9.69 -8.56 -18.02
N GLY A 99 8.81 -9.31 -17.33
CA GLY A 99 9.07 -10.71 -16.96
C GLY A 99 10.19 -10.88 -15.94
N MET A 100 10.57 -9.81 -15.24
CA MET A 100 11.60 -9.84 -14.20
C MET A 100 11.12 -10.63 -12.98
N LYS A 101 12.07 -11.27 -12.30
CA LYS A 101 11.82 -12.12 -11.12
C LYS A 101 12.49 -11.61 -9.85
N SER A 102 13.33 -10.58 -9.97
CA SER A 102 14.04 -9.99 -8.85
C SER A 102 14.09 -8.48 -8.99
N PHE A 103 13.95 -7.79 -7.87
CA PHE A 103 13.88 -6.33 -7.80
C PHE A 103 14.53 -5.85 -6.51
N ASP A 104 14.98 -4.59 -6.51
CA ASP A 104 15.10 -3.84 -5.26
C ASP A 104 13.70 -3.80 -4.61
N PRO A 105 13.55 -4.29 -3.36
CA PRO A 105 12.24 -4.52 -2.76
C PRO A 105 11.50 -3.19 -2.48
N PHE A 106 12.21 -2.11 -2.18
CA PHE A 106 11.62 -0.79 -1.97
C PHE A 106 11.09 -0.20 -3.28
N SER A 107 11.82 -0.38 -4.39
CA SER A 107 11.41 0.01 -5.73
C SER A 107 10.24 -0.82 -6.23
N TRP A 108 10.15 -2.09 -5.81
CA TRP A 108 9.00 -2.93 -6.07
C TRP A 108 7.74 -2.38 -5.40
N ASP A 109 7.81 -1.96 -4.13
CA ASP A 109 6.68 -1.29 -3.47
C ASP A 109 6.26 -0.01 -4.21
N VAL A 110 7.22 0.79 -4.69
CA VAL A 110 6.93 2.02 -5.48
C VAL A 110 6.24 1.69 -6.81
N TYR A 111 6.67 0.65 -7.51
CA TYR A 111 5.99 0.19 -8.71
C TYR A 111 4.54 -0.22 -8.41
N CYS A 112 4.34 -0.99 -7.35
CA CYS A 112 3.02 -1.43 -6.88
C CYS A 112 2.12 -0.26 -6.44
N LEU A 113 2.68 0.77 -5.79
CA LEU A 113 1.99 2.03 -5.50
C LEU A 113 1.50 2.71 -6.78
N GLY A 114 2.33 2.76 -7.83
CA GLY A 114 1.93 3.29 -9.13
C GLY A 114 0.74 2.54 -9.74
N ARG A 115 0.73 1.20 -9.63
CA ARG A 115 -0.41 0.37 -10.08
C ARG A 115 -1.66 0.60 -9.23
N THR A 116 -1.50 0.82 -7.93
CA THR A 116 -2.61 1.14 -7.01
C THR A 116 -3.23 2.49 -7.36
N LEU A 117 -2.42 3.52 -7.63
CA LEU A 117 -2.92 4.82 -8.09
C LEU A 117 -3.67 4.70 -9.43
N GLU A 118 -3.11 3.95 -10.38
CA GLU A 118 -3.75 3.69 -11.68
C GLU A 118 -5.14 3.06 -11.50
N TYR A 119 -5.30 2.13 -10.57
CA TYR A 119 -6.60 1.57 -10.23
C TYR A 119 -7.53 2.63 -9.62
N MET A 120 -7.07 3.40 -8.63
CA MET A 120 -7.90 4.38 -7.93
C MET A 120 -8.46 5.48 -8.84
N VAL A 121 -7.75 5.86 -9.91
CA VAL A 121 -8.21 6.90 -10.85
C VAL A 121 -9.17 6.38 -11.94
N GLN A 122 -9.37 5.07 -12.04
CA GLN A 122 -10.26 4.47 -13.05
C GLN A 122 -11.72 4.30 -12.56
N VAL A 123 -12.01 4.60 -11.29
CA VAL A 123 -13.29 4.30 -10.61
C VAL A 123 -14.18 5.53 -10.44
#